data_AF-A0A2V7TPW8-F1
#
_entry.id   AF-A0A2V7TPW8-F1
#
_cell.length_a   1.000
_cell.length_b   1.000
_cell.length_c   1.000
_cell.angle_alpha   90.00
_cell.angle_beta   90.00
_cell.angle_gamma   90.00
#
_symmetry.space_group_name_H-M   'P 1'
#
loop_
_entity.id
_entity.type
_entity.pdbx_description
1 polymer ?
#
loop_
_entity_poly.entity_id
_entity_poly.type
_entity_poly.pdbx_seq_one_letter_code
_entity_poly.pdbx_strand_id
1 'polypeptide(L)'
;MLPPPSLPDRSPDGEIEQFNRLRGRLTELWRHVFPRDDQAYTSVVVPSLTLDSAELAKLRGVNFYEERLLFLLIRLRNPHARLVYVTSQPVHPQVLDYYLEMLAGIPSSHARSRLTLVCAYDGSPRPLTQKILERPRLVER
;
A
#
# COMPACT_ATOMS: atom_id res chain seq x y z
N MET A 1 -14.20 3.69 21.02
CA MET A 1 -14.67 2.56 20.18
C MET A 1 -15.68 3.14 19.20
N LEU A 2 -15.33 3.27 17.92
CA LEU A 2 -16.30 3.70 16.91
C LEU A 2 -17.40 2.63 16.83
N PRO A 3 -18.69 3.00 16.77
CA PRO A 3 -19.74 2.02 16.53
C PRO A 3 -19.44 1.29 15.22
N PRO A 4 -19.72 -0.03 15.14
CA PRO A 4 -19.58 -0.73 13.87
C PRO A 4 -20.38 0.03 12.81
N PRO A 5 -19.84 0.20 11.59
CA PRO A 5 -20.59 0.87 10.54
C PRO A 5 -21.92 0.15 10.38
N SER A 6 -23.02 0.87 10.61
CA SER A 6 -24.36 0.35 10.37
C SER A 6 -24.44 0.07 8.88
N LEU A 7 -24.40 -1.21 8.50
CA LEU A 7 -24.78 -1.59 7.15
C LEU A 7 -26.23 -1.13 6.99
N PRO A 8 -26.55 -0.33 5.97
CA PRO A 8 -27.91 0.10 5.74
C PRO A 8 -28.78 -1.15 5.63
N ASP A 9 -29.87 -1.21 6.40
CA ASP A 9 -30.82 -2.32 6.35
C ASP A 9 -31.50 -2.29 4.97
N ARG A 10 -30.99 -3.10 4.06
CA ARG A 10 -31.42 -3.15 2.65
C ARG A 10 -32.02 -4.50 2.37
N SER A 11 -33.12 -4.50 1.62
CA SER A 11 -33.58 -5.73 1.00
C SER A 11 -32.49 -6.28 0.07
N PRO A 12 -32.43 -7.60 -0.16
CA PRO A 12 -31.50 -8.21 -1.09
C PRO A 12 -31.50 -7.55 -2.48
N ASP A 13 -32.67 -7.14 -2.97
CA ASP A 13 -32.82 -6.43 -4.25
C ASP A 13 -32.16 -5.03 -4.23
N GLY A 14 -32.31 -4.30 -3.11
CA GLY A 14 -31.68 -2.99 -2.93
C GLY A 14 -30.16 -3.05 -2.76
N GLU A 15 -29.62 -4.16 -2.24
CA GLU A 15 -28.18 -4.44 -2.23
C GLU A 15 -27.66 -4.73 -3.65
N ILE A 16 -28.35 -5.58 -4.41
CA ILE A 16 -28.00 -5.91 -5.80
C ILE A 16 -27.98 -4.64 -6.67
N GLU A 17 -28.98 -3.78 -6.55
CA GLU A 17 -29.03 -2.52 -7.30
C GLU A 17 -27.85 -1.59 -6.94
N GLN A 18 -27.50 -1.49 -5.66
CA GLN A 18 -26.35 -0.69 -5.24
C GLN A 18 -25.02 -1.29 -5.71
N PHE A 19 -24.87 -2.61 -5.60
CA PHE A 19 -23.70 -3.32 -6.10
C PHE A 19 -23.53 -3.09 -7.60
N ASN A 20 -24.60 -3.18 -8.39
CA ASN A 20 -24.55 -2.94 -9.84
C ASN A 20 -24.14 -1.50 -10.17
N ARG A 21 -24.62 -0.50 -9.42
CA ARG A 21 -24.16 0.89 -9.56
C ARG A 21 -22.67 1.05 -9.24
N LEU A 22 -22.18 0.41 -8.19
CA LEU A 22 -20.76 0.44 -7.82
C LEU A 22 -19.90 -0.30 -8.85
N ARG A 23 -20.36 -1.44 -9.37
CA ARG A 23 -19.70 -2.24 -10.39
C ARG A 23 -19.43 -1.43 -11.66
N GLY A 24 -20.37 -0.57 -12.07
CA GLY A 24 -20.18 0.33 -13.22
C GLY A 24 -18.96 1.25 -13.06
N ARG A 25 -18.72 1.76 -11.85
CA ARG A 25 -17.59 2.66 -11.53
C ARG A 25 -16.25 1.92 -11.48
N LEU A 26 -16.25 0.62 -11.19
CA LEU A 26 -15.03 -0.16 -11.03
C LEU A 26 -14.20 -0.23 -12.32
N THR A 27 -14.85 -0.32 -13.48
CA THR A 27 -14.16 -0.39 -14.78
C THR A 27 -13.31 0.84 -15.04
N GLU A 28 -13.83 2.02 -14.75
CA GLU A 28 -13.11 3.29 -14.92
C GLU A 28 -11.98 3.41 -13.89
N LEU A 29 -12.29 3.14 -12.61
CA LEU A 29 -11.29 3.14 -11.53
C LEU A 29 -10.13 2.19 -11.83
N TRP A 30 -10.42 0.99 -12.36
CA TRP A 30 -9.39 0.01 -12.70
C TRP A 30 -8.39 0.56 -13.71
N ARG A 31 -8.85 1.26 -14.75
CA ARG A 31 -7.96 1.87 -15.77
C ARG A 31 -7.06 2.95 -15.18
N HIS A 32 -7.53 3.68 -14.17
CA HIS A 32 -6.74 4.71 -13.50
C HIS A 32 -5.75 4.14 -12.48
N VAL A 33 -6.15 3.11 -11.72
CA VAL A 33 -5.32 2.51 -10.67
C VAL A 33 -4.26 1.57 -11.26
N PHE A 34 -4.60 0.85 -12.33
CA PHE A 34 -3.71 -0.04 -13.08
C PHE A 34 -3.65 0.42 -14.54
N PRO A 35 -2.94 1.54 -14.81
CA PRO A 35 -2.74 1.99 -16.17
C PRO A 35 -1.90 0.96 -16.93
N ARG A 36 -1.93 1.05 -18.26
CA ARG A 36 -1.16 0.16 -19.13
C ARG A 36 0.35 0.27 -18.87
N ASP A 37 1.07 -0.79 -19.20
CA ASP A 37 2.50 -0.95 -18.94
C ASP A 37 3.41 0.04 -19.71
N ASP A 38 2.84 0.92 -20.54
CA ASP A 38 3.49 1.97 -21.31
C ASP A 38 3.25 3.40 -20.76
N GLN A 39 2.30 3.58 -19.84
CA GLN A 39 1.99 4.90 -19.28
C GLN A 39 2.84 5.20 -18.04
N ALA A 40 3.42 6.40 -17.97
CA ALA A 40 4.14 6.84 -16.78
C ALA A 40 3.17 7.08 -15.60
N TYR A 41 3.53 6.57 -14.42
CA TYR A 41 2.81 6.84 -13.17
C TYR A 41 3.73 6.74 -11.95
N THR A 42 3.32 7.35 -10.85
CA THR A 42 3.97 7.18 -9.55
C THR A 42 2.98 6.56 -8.56
N SER A 43 3.40 5.50 -7.88
CA SER A 43 2.61 4.85 -6.84
C SER A 43 3.19 5.16 -5.47
N VAL A 44 2.36 5.61 -4.54
CA VAL A 44 2.71 5.79 -3.13
C VAL A 44 2.03 4.69 -2.34
N VAL A 45 2.83 3.80 -1.74
CA VAL A 45 2.35 2.66 -0.97
C VAL A 45 2.51 2.96 0.52
N VAL A 46 1.38 3.02 1.23
CA VAL A 46 1.31 3.19 2.68
C VAL A 46 0.65 1.95 3.28
N PRO A 47 1.42 0.92 3.66
CA PRO A 47 0.90 -0.37 4.11
C PRO A 47 0.44 -0.34 5.59
N SER A 48 -0.36 0.66 5.96
CA SER A 48 -0.82 0.83 7.34
C SER A 48 -1.94 -0.13 7.69
N LEU A 49 -1.83 -0.80 8.83
CA LEU A 49 -2.94 -1.55 9.42
C LEU A 49 -3.95 -0.57 10.03
N THR A 50 -5.24 -0.85 9.83
CA THR A 50 -6.36 -0.12 10.43
C THR A 50 -6.86 -0.90 11.64
N LEU A 51 -6.06 -0.92 12.71
CA LEU A 51 -6.40 -1.53 14.00
C LEU A 51 -6.10 -0.55 15.11
N ASP A 52 -6.84 -0.66 16.23
CA ASP A 52 -6.51 0.10 17.43
C ASP A 52 -5.14 -0.31 17.99
N SER A 53 -4.48 0.65 18.64
CA SER A 53 -3.16 0.48 19.24
C SER A 53 -3.10 -0.67 20.27
N ALA A 54 -4.18 -0.89 21.03
CA ALA A 54 -4.25 -2.01 21.98
C ALA A 54 -4.26 -3.37 21.27
N GLU A 55 -4.89 -3.47 20.09
CA GLU A 55 -4.88 -4.70 19.29
C GLU A 55 -3.56 -4.90 18.56
N LEU A 56 -2.96 -3.82 18.04
CA LEU A 56 -1.63 -3.88 17.42
C LEU A 56 -0.56 -4.33 18.43
N ALA A 57 -0.65 -3.90 19.69
CA ALA A 57 0.29 -4.29 20.74
C ALA A 57 0.30 -5.80 21.05
N LYS A 58 -0.80 -6.50 20.77
CA LYS A 58 -0.90 -7.97 20.94
C LYS A 58 -0.22 -8.73 19.81
N LEU A 59 -0.01 -8.09 18.66
CA LEU A 59 0.61 -8.71 17.48
C LEU A 59 2.13 -8.61 17.56
N ARG A 60 2.80 -9.71 17.91
CA ARG A 60 4.26 -9.78 17.83
C ARG A 60 4.72 -9.55 16.39
N GLY A 61 5.65 -8.62 16.21
CA GLY A 61 6.19 -8.28 14.90
C GLY A 61 5.22 -7.51 13.99
N VAL A 62 4.26 -6.77 14.55
CA VAL A 62 3.26 -6.02 13.78
C VAL A 62 3.85 -5.10 12.71
N ASN A 63 5.02 -4.50 12.95
CA ASN A 63 5.68 -3.65 11.96
C ASN A 63 6.14 -4.42 10.71
N PHE A 64 6.41 -5.73 10.81
CA PHE A 64 6.77 -6.56 9.65
C PHE A 64 5.56 -6.86 8.75
N TYR A 65 4.33 -6.58 9.19
CA TYR A 65 3.16 -6.70 8.31
C TYR A 65 3.24 -5.71 7.13
N GLU A 66 3.98 -4.62 7.30
CA GLU A 66 4.22 -3.65 6.24
C GLU A 66 4.98 -4.29 5.08
N GLU A 67 5.81 -5.31 5.31
CA GLU A 67 6.52 -6.03 4.25
C GLU A 67 5.58 -6.89 3.39
N ARG A 68 4.38 -7.23 3.88
CA ARG A 68 3.41 -8.04 3.12
C ARG A 68 2.93 -7.36 1.84
N LEU A 69 2.97 -6.03 1.76
CA LEU A 69 2.59 -5.28 0.56
C LEU A 69 3.79 -5.02 -0.38
N LEU A 70 4.98 -5.55 -0.10
CA LEU A 70 6.13 -5.45 -1.01
C LEU A 70 5.88 -6.16 -2.35
N PHE A 71 4.87 -7.02 -2.46
CA PHE A 71 4.44 -7.54 -3.76
C PHE A 71 4.04 -6.41 -4.73
N LEU A 72 3.63 -5.24 -4.24
CA LEU A 72 3.31 -4.07 -5.09
C LEU A 72 4.53 -3.51 -5.82
N LEU A 73 5.75 -3.93 -5.47
CA LEU A 73 6.95 -3.68 -6.30
C LEU A 73 6.79 -4.24 -7.72
N ILE A 74 5.86 -5.18 -7.95
CA ILE A 74 5.47 -5.64 -9.29
C ILE A 74 5.09 -4.51 -10.25
N ARG A 75 4.62 -3.37 -9.73
CA ARG A 75 4.30 -2.18 -10.54
C ARG A 75 5.52 -1.59 -11.25
N LEU A 76 6.72 -1.83 -10.72
CA LEU A 76 7.98 -1.43 -11.36
C LEU A 76 8.31 -2.26 -12.62
N ARG A 77 7.49 -3.26 -12.98
CA ARG A 77 7.49 -3.91 -14.30
C ARG A 77 7.15 -2.95 -15.45
N ASN A 78 6.44 -1.86 -15.17
CA ASN A 78 6.37 -0.78 -16.13
C ASN A 78 7.68 0.04 -16.03
N PRO A 79 8.47 0.15 -17.11
CA PRO A 79 9.76 0.86 -17.09
C PRO A 79 9.63 2.37 -16.84
N HIS A 80 8.44 2.93 -17.04
CA HIS A 80 8.08 4.33 -16.79
C HIS A 80 7.44 4.55 -15.41
N ALA A 81 7.20 3.49 -14.64
CA ALA A 81 6.64 3.60 -13.30
C ALA A 81 7.71 3.93 -12.25
N ARG A 82 7.32 4.78 -11.30
CA ARG A 82 8.08 5.06 -10.07
C ARG A 82 7.27 4.60 -8.87
N LEU A 83 7.95 4.19 -7.80
CA LEU A 83 7.27 3.74 -6.59
C LEU A 83 7.92 4.36 -5.36
N VAL A 84 7.08 4.94 -4.50
CA VAL A 84 7.45 5.37 -3.15
C VAL A 84 6.82 4.37 -2.18
N TYR A 85 7.65 3.70 -1.38
CA TYR A 85 7.19 2.77 -0.36
C TYR A 85 7.49 3.33 1.02
N VAL A 86 6.45 3.44 1.86
CA VAL A 86 6.58 4.00 3.20
C VAL A 86 6.56 2.89 4.23
N THR A 87 7.48 2.91 5.19
CA THR A 87 7.54 1.94 6.29
C THR A 87 7.79 2.60 7.64
N SER A 88 7.40 1.90 8.70
CA SER A 88 7.71 2.22 10.08
C SER A 88 9.19 2.00 10.38
N GLN A 89 9.76 0.88 9.92
CA GLN A 89 11.14 0.48 10.14
C GLN A 89 11.87 0.20 8.81
N PRO A 90 13.22 0.30 8.76
CA PRO A 90 13.96 0.00 7.53
C PRO A 90 13.72 -1.45 7.08
N VAL A 91 13.41 -1.63 5.80
CA VAL A 91 13.34 -2.96 5.19
C VAL A 91 14.75 -3.43 4.88
N HIS A 92 15.06 -4.68 5.22
CA HIS A 92 16.38 -5.25 4.96
C HIS A 92 16.67 -5.31 3.44
N PRO A 93 17.86 -4.93 2.95
CA PRO A 93 18.18 -4.91 1.52
C PRO A 93 17.90 -6.24 0.81
N GLN A 94 18.26 -7.38 1.41
CA GLN A 94 17.99 -8.71 0.84
C GLN A 94 16.51 -9.01 0.61
N VAL A 95 15.61 -8.47 1.45
CA VAL A 95 14.16 -8.62 1.24
C VAL A 95 13.75 -7.88 -0.03
N LEU A 96 14.26 -6.67 -0.23
CA LEU A 96 13.98 -5.88 -1.43
C LEU A 96 14.56 -6.55 -2.68
N ASP A 97 15.81 -7.01 -2.61
CA ASP A 97 16.48 -7.68 -3.73
C ASP A 97 15.70 -8.93 -4.16
N TYR A 98 15.23 -9.74 -3.20
CA TYR A 98 14.35 -10.87 -3.46
C TYR A 98 13.11 -10.49 -4.29
N TYR A 99 12.37 -9.46 -3.89
CA TYR A 99 11.18 -9.03 -4.64
C TYR A 99 11.53 -8.42 -6.00
N LEU A 100 12.64 -7.70 -6.12
CA LEU A 100 13.06 -7.07 -7.37
C LEU A 100 13.57 -8.09 -8.40
N GLU A 101 14.24 -9.15 -7.96
CA GLU A 101 14.68 -10.26 -8.82
C GLU A 101 13.50 -11.05 -9.41
N MET A 102 12.34 -11.03 -8.76
CA MET A 102 11.11 -11.65 -9.30
C MET A 102 10.48 -10.86 -10.47
N LEU A 103 10.98 -9.65 -10.78
CA LEU A 103 10.45 -8.81 -11.86
C LEU A 103 10.97 -9.27 -13.23
N ALA A 104 10.36 -10.32 -13.77
CA ALA A 104 10.72 -10.84 -15.09
C ALA A 104 10.69 -9.76 -16.19
N GLY A 105 11.76 -9.69 -16.97
CA GLY A 105 11.90 -8.76 -18.10
C GLY A 105 12.57 -7.43 -17.77
N ILE A 106 12.94 -7.16 -16.51
CA ILE A 106 13.63 -5.92 -16.10
C ILE A 106 14.79 -6.25 -15.17
N PRO A 107 16.01 -5.72 -15.41
CA PRO A 107 17.10 -5.84 -14.45
C PRO A 107 16.74 -5.23 -13.09
N SER A 108 16.99 -5.96 -12.00
CA SER A 108 16.66 -5.52 -10.63
C SER A 108 17.23 -4.14 -10.29
N SER A 109 18.42 -3.81 -10.80
CA SER A 109 19.05 -2.48 -10.64
C SER A 109 18.24 -1.34 -11.25
N HIS A 110 17.59 -1.56 -12.41
CA HIS A 110 16.72 -0.58 -13.05
C HIS A 110 15.42 -0.38 -12.26
N ALA A 111 14.83 -1.45 -11.74
CA ALA A 111 13.67 -1.32 -10.87
C ALA A 111 14.04 -0.62 -9.55
N ARG A 112 15.20 -0.96 -8.96
CA ARG A 112 15.72 -0.36 -7.74
C ARG A 112 15.92 1.16 -7.86
N SER A 113 16.44 1.65 -8.99
CA SER A 113 16.67 3.08 -9.21
C SER A 113 15.39 3.92 -9.29
N ARG A 114 14.24 3.26 -9.52
CA ARG A 114 12.90 3.88 -9.56
C ARG A 114 12.10 3.68 -8.26
N LEU A 115 12.68 2.98 -7.28
CA LEU A 115 12.10 2.74 -5.96
C LEU A 115 12.67 3.74 -4.94
N THR A 116 11.80 4.56 -4.37
CA THR A 116 12.09 5.43 -3.22
C THR A 116 11.55 4.77 -1.96
N LEU A 117 12.41 4.59 -0.95
CA LEU A 117 12.00 4.08 0.36
C LEU A 117 11.98 5.23 1.37
N VAL A 118 10.84 5.40 2.03
CA VAL A 118 10.65 6.38 3.10
C VAL A 118 10.42 5.61 4.39
N CYS A 119 11.29 5.78 5.37
CA CYS A 119 11.19 5.14 6.66
C CYS A 119 10.86 6.17 7.75
N ALA A 120 9.89 5.87 8.61
CA ALA A 120 9.53 6.70 9.74
C ALA A 120 10.44 6.48 10.97
N TYR A 121 11.28 5.44 10.94
CA TYR A 121 12.18 5.02 12.03
C TYR A 121 11.47 4.90 13.39
N ASP A 122 10.28 4.32 13.39
CA ASP A 122 9.41 4.20 14.55
C ASP A 122 8.88 2.77 14.69
N GLY A 123 9.50 2.01 15.60
CA GLY A 123 9.10 0.64 15.92
C GLY A 123 7.91 0.51 16.88
N SER A 124 7.27 1.61 17.29
CA SER A 124 6.13 1.54 18.21
C SER A 124 4.94 0.80 17.57
N PRO A 125 4.08 0.12 18.36
CA PRO A 125 2.90 -0.61 17.86
C PRO A 125 1.74 0.35 17.54
N ARG A 126 2.02 1.38 16.74
CA ARG A 126 1.06 2.39 16.29
C ARG A 126 0.86 2.27 14.77
N PRO A 127 -0.31 2.65 14.23
CA PRO A 127 -0.54 2.66 12.80
C PRO A 127 0.50 3.50 12.05
N LEU A 128 0.97 3.03 10.90
CA LEU A 128 1.91 3.77 10.06
C LEU A 128 1.35 5.13 9.64
N THR A 129 0.06 5.22 9.34
CA THR A 129 -0.59 6.50 9.02
C THR A 129 -0.44 7.51 10.14
N GLN A 130 -0.60 7.09 11.40
CA GLN A 130 -0.39 7.98 12.55
C GLN A 130 1.07 8.42 12.63
N LYS A 131 2.02 7.50 12.45
CA LYS A 131 3.46 7.81 12.47
C LYS A 131 3.85 8.83 11.40
N ILE A 132 3.25 8.77 10.21
CA ILE A 132 3.45 9.71 9.10
C ILE A 132 2.88 11.09 9.46
N LEU A 133 1.62 11.15 9.91
CA LEU A 133 0.93 12.42 10.20
C LEU A 133 1.58 13.20 11.35
N GLU A 134 2.19 12.52 12.32
CA GLU A 134 2.95 13.14 13.40
C GLU A 134 4.31 13.72 12.96
N ARG A 135 4.74 13.48 11.71
CA ARG A 135 6.06 13.85 11.20
C ARG A 135 5.93 14.63 9.89
N PRO A 136 5.64 15.95 9.94
CA PRO A 136 5.49 16.79 8.74
C PRO A 136 6.64 16.67 7.74
N ARG A 137 7.88 16.54 8.23
CA ARG A 137 9.07 16.35 7.39
C ARG A 137 9.08 15.06 6.56
N LEU A 138 8.30 14.03 6.93
CA LEU A 138 8.13 12.84 6.09
C LEU A 138 7.16 13.09 4.94
N VAL A 139 6.18 13.98 5.14
CA VAL A 139 5.19 14.36 4.12
C VAL A 139 5.79 15.33 3.10
N GLU A 140 6.76 16.15 3.52
CA GLU A 140 7.48 17.10 2.66
C GLU A 140 8.51 16.44 1.71
N ARG A 141 8.76 15.13 1.81
CA ARG A 141 9.73 14.38 0.99
C ARG A 141 9.09 13.77 -0.25
#